data_AF-A0A829H1P0-F1
#
_entry.id   AF-A0A829H1P0-F1
#
_cell.length_a   1.000
_cell.length_b   1.000
_cell.length_c   1.000
_cell.angle_alpha   90.00
_cell.angle_beta   90.00
_cell.angle_gamma   90.00
#
_symmetry.space_group_name_H-M   'P 1'
#
loop_
_entity.id
_entity.type
_entity.pdbx_description
1 polymer ?
#
loop_
_entity_poly.entity_id
_entity_poly.type
_entity_poly.pdbx_seq_one_letter_code
_entity_poly.pdbx_strand_id
1 'polypeptide(L)' 'MGRSLKKGPFADAHLLKKIEAQADNDKKTVIRTWSRRSTIFPSFIGYTIAVY' A
#
# COMPACT_ATOMS: atom_id res chain seq x y z
N MET A 1 14.66 0.64 -4.93
CA MET A 1 14.90 2.00 -5.45
C MET A 1 14.45 2.98 -4.37
N GLY A 2 15.39 3.54 -3.60
CA GLY A 2 15.06 4.37 -2.43
C GLY A 2 14.71 5.80 -2.83
N ARG A 3 13.65 6.38 -2.24
CA ARG A 3 13.37 7.81 -2.37
C ARG A 3 14.28 8.61 -1.43
N SER A 4 14.53 9.87 -1.77
CA SER A 4 15.27 10.78 -0.88
C SER A 4 14.55 10.97 0.45
N LEU A 5 15.31 10.90 1.55
CA LEU A 5 14.83 11.09 2.93
C LEU A 5 14.09 12.43 3.12
N LYS A 6 14.52 13.50 2.43
CA LYS A 6 13.88 14.84 2.53
C LYS A 6 12.44 14.87 2.00
N LYS A 7 12.05 13.92 1.14
CA LYS A 7 10.73 13.88 0.49
C LYS A 7 9.68 13.12 1.31
N GLY A 8 10.07 12.50 2.44
CA GLY A 8 9.18 11.72 3.29
C GLY A 8 8.74 10.37 2.70
N PRO A 9 8.01 9.58 3.49
CA PRO A 9 7.43 8.32 3.06
C PRO A 9 6.40 8.56 1.95
N PHE A 10 6.30 7.62 1.02
CA PHE A 10 5.45 7.73 -0.16
C PHE A 10 4.67 6.46 -0.35
N ALA A 11 3.38 6.54 -0.62
CA ALA A 11 2.60 5.45 -1.21
C ALA A 11 1.97 5.93 -2.51
N ASP A 12 1.83 5.01 -3.45
CA ASP A 12 1.14 5.29 -4.69
C ASP A 12 -0.36 5.46 -4.46
N ALA A 13 -0.98 6.43 -5.15
CA ALA A 13 -2.40 6.75 -4.96
C ALA A 13 -3.30 5.55 -5.26
N HIS A 14 -2.93 4.72 -6.26
CA HIS A 14 -3.69 3.51 -6.57
C HIS A 14 -3.58 2.42 -5.49
N LEU A 15 -2.46 2.36 -4.75
CA LEU A 15 -2.29 1.42 -3.65
C LEU A 15 -3.13 1.88 -2.45
N LEU A 16 -3.08 3.16 -2.11
CA LEU A 16 -3.88 3.75 -1.04
C LEU A 16 -5.38 3.54 -1.28
N LYS A 17 -5.87 3.84 -2.49
CA LYS A 17 -7.28 3.66 -2.85
C LYS A 17 -7.76 2.21 -2.70
N LYS A 18 -6.92 1.22 -3.02
CA LYS A 18 -7.26 -0.21 -2.85
C LYS A 18 -7.35 -0.60 -1.37
N ILE A 19 -6.51 0.00 -0.54
CA ILE A 19 -6.47 -0.27 0.90
C ILE A 19 -7.69 0.38 1.57
N GLU A 20 -7.99 1.63 1.24
CA GLU A 20 -9.21 2.32 1.69
C GLU A 20 -10.48 1.55 1.28
N ALA A 21 -10.55 1.07 0.04
CA ALA A 21 -11.69 0.29 -0.43
C ALA A 21 -11.86 -1.07 0.29
N GLN A 22 -10.80 -1.61 0.90
CA GLN A 22 -10.88 -2.81 1.72
C GLN A 22 -11.02 -2.51 3.23
N ALA A 23 -10.90 -1.26 3.66
CA ALA A 23 -11.03 -0.89 5.07
C ALA A 23 -12.44 -1.14 5.60
N ASP A 24 -13.45 -0.90 4.77
CA ASP A 24 -14.86 -1.11 5.12
C ASP A 24 -15.36 -2.53 4.79
N ASN A 25 -14.46 -3.43 4.36
CA ASN A 25 -14.82 -4.74 3.85
C ASN A 25 -14.37 -5.84 4.82
N ASP A 26 -15.29 -6.71 5.26
CA ASP A 26 -14.97 -7.81 6.19
C ASP A 26 -13.99 -8.83 5.59
N LYS A 27 -13.95 -8.94 4.25
CA LYS A 27 -13.06 -9.87 3.54
C LYS A 27 -11.88 -9.13 2.92
N LYS A 28 -10.72 -9.21 3.58
CA LYS A 28 -9.45 -8.70 3.06
C LYS A 28 -8.93 -9.59 1.93
N THR A 29 -9.18 -9.17 0.69
CA THR A 29 -8.68 -9.86 -0.51
C THR A 29 -7.23 -9.47 -0.79
N VAL A 30 -6.48 -10.32 -1.49
CA VAL A 30 -5.07 -10.05 -1.79
C VAL A 30 -4.93 -8.84 -2.74
N ILE A 31 -4.22 -7.82 -2.30
CA ILE A 31 -3.97 -6.59 -3.06
C ILE A 31 -2.77 -6.80 -3.99
N ARG A 32 -3.02 -6.89 -5.30
CA ARG A 32 -1.95 -6.94 -6.31
C ARG A 32 -1.42 -5.54 -6.63
N THR A 33 -0.10 -5.36 -6.55
CA THR A 33 0.58 -4.08 -6.84
C THR A 33 1.90 -4.30 -7.56
N TRP A 34 2.19 -3.42 -8.53
CA TRP A 34 3.52 -3.27 -9.16
C TRP A 34 4.30 -2.09 -8.55
N SER A 35 3.72 -1.39 -7.57
CA SER A 35 4.35 -0.23 -6.95
C SER A 35 5.30 -0.64 -5.83
N ARG A 36 6.45 -1.19 -6.22
CA ARG A 36 7.60 -1.52 -5.38
C ARG A 36 8.32 -0.32 -4.75
N ARG A 37 7.86 0.90 -5.02
CA ARG A 37 8.39 2.15 -4.45
C ARG A 37 7.61 2.67 -3.24
N SER A 38 6.48 2.04 -2.92
CA SER A 38 5.61 2.47 -1.83
C SER A 38 6.16 2.03 -0.47
N THR A 39 6.10 2.92 0.51
CA THR A 39 6.41 2.66 1.91
C THR A 39 5.18 2.04 2.59
N ILE A 40 5.41 1.12 3.51
CA ILE A 40 4.35 0.51 4.32
C ILE A 40 3.92 1.52 5.38
N PHE A 41 2.63 1.89 5.37
CA PHE A 41 2.02 2.74 6.40
C PHE A 41 1.37 1.87 7.50
N PRO A 42 1.20 2.39 8.74
CA PRO A 42 0.51 1.66 9.80
C PRO A 42 -0.92 1.21 9.42
N SER A 43 -1.60 1.94 8.53
CA SER A 43 -2.91 1.56 7.99
C SER A 43 -2.88 0.28 7.14
N PHE A 44 -1.70 -0.22 6.75
CA PHE A 44 -1.56 -1.39 5.90
C PHE A 44 -1.46 -2.69 6.72
N ILE A 45 -1.51 -2.58 8.05
CA ILE A 45 -1.42 -3.74 8.96
C ILE A 45 -2.62 -4.66 8.74
N GLY A 46 -2.33 -5.95 8.54
CA GLY A 46 -3.33 -6.98 8.33
C GLY A 46 -3.87 -7.09 6.90
N TYR A 47 -3.31 -6.37 5.92
CA TYR A 47 -3.58 -6.58 4.50
C TYR A 47 -2.53 -7.48 3.87
N THR A 48 -2.96 -8.36 2.95
CA THR A 48 -2.05 -9.20 2.18
C THR A 48 -1.75 -8.51 0.84
N ILE A 49 -0.49 -8.15 0.61
CA ILE A 49 -0.05 -7.43 -0.59
C ILE A 49 0.82 -8.34 -1.44
N ALA A 50 0.36 -8.65 -2.66
CA ALA A 50 1.15 -9.35 -3.67
C ALA A 50 1.91 -8.32 -4.53
N VAL A 51 3.22 -8.26 -4.31
CA VAL A 51 4.13 -7.33 -5.00
C VAL A 51 4.76 -8.03 -6.21
N TYR A 52 4.74 -7.36 -7.36
CA TYR A 52 5.37 -7.78 -8.61
C TYR A 52 6.46 -6.81 -9.07
#